data_AF-A0A497IA89-F1
#
_entry.id   AF-A0A497IA89-F1
#
_cell.length_a   1.000
_cell.length_b   1.000
_cell.length_c   1.000
_cell.angle_alpha   90.00
_cell.angle_beta   90.00
_cell.angle_gamma   90.00
#
_symmetry.space_group_name_H-M   'P 1'
#
loop_
_entity.id
_entity.type
_entity.pdbx_description
1 polymer ?
#
loop_
_entity_poly.entity_id
_entity_poly.type
_entity_poly.pdbx_seq_one_letter_code
_entity_poly.pdbx_strand_id
1 'polypeptide(L)'
;MMERIYTIPLRREFTKVPIYKRSKKAVKAVRQFIMRHMKSENVVIHSSVNEYIWSRGAKNPPARVKVVAKKEDDKVSVVLFGYKPKESKEAPKKKIEKKVETEEKKMKKSEEKKDKEEKKNG
;
A
#
# COMPACT_ATOMS: atom_id res chain seq x y z
N MET A 1 -20.28 0.62 -10.38
CA MET A 1 -18.85 0.22 -10.30
C MET A 1 -18.26 0.19 -11.70
N MET A 2 -17.14 0.86 -11.94
CA MET A 2 -16.49 0.85 -13.27
C MET A 2 -15.05 0.38 -13.12
N GLU A 3 -14.67 -0.64 -13.88
CA GLU A 3 -13.30 -1.15 -13.97
C GLU A 3 -12.75 -0.95 -15.37
N ARG A 4 -11.54 -0.40 -15.46
CA ARG A 4 -10.85 -0.17 -16.74
C ARG A 4 -9.37 -0.50 -16.64
N ILE A 5 -8.83 -1.10 -17.69
CA ILE A 5 -7.41 -1.40 -17.81
C ILE A 5 -6.77 -0.32 -18.68
N TYR A 6 -5.77 0.37 -18.14
CA TYR A 6 -5.02 1.41 -18.84
C TYR A 6 -3.56 0.99 -19.03
N THR A 7 -3.00 1.31 -20.19
CA THR A 7 -1.55 1.33 -20.39
C THR A 7 -1.08 2.77 -20.44
N ILE A 8 -0.44 3.23 -19.36
CA ILE A 8 -0.06 4.63 -19.18
C ILE A 8 1.34 4.86 -19.75
N PRO A 9 1.50 5.74 -20.77
CA PRO A 9 2.81 6.13 -21.26
C PRO A 9 3.42 7.22 -20.36
N LEU A 10 4.49 6.88 -19.63
CA LEU A 10 5.15 7.79 -18.68
C LEU A 10 6.38 8.50 -19.25
N ARG A 11 6.96 7.97 -20.35
CA ARG A 11 8.21 8.48 -20.94
C ARG A 11 8.19 9.97 -21.21
N ARG A 12 7.09 10.48 -21.79
CA ARG A 12 6.94 11.90 -22.11
C ARG A 12 6.89 12.78 -20.87
N GLU A 13 6.36 12.28 -19.76
CA GLU A 13 6.16 13.08 -18.55
C GLU A 13 7.40 13.17 -17.67
N PHE A 14 8.13 12.06 -17.47
CA PHE A 14 9.33 12.10 -16.63
C PHE A 14 10.56 12.66 -17.36
N THR A 15 10.59 12.68 -18.69
CA THR A 15 11.72 13.26 -19.44
C THR A 15 11.83 14.78 -19.25
N LYS A 16 10.73 15.44 -18.85
CA LYS A 16 10.65 16.88 -18.55
C LYS A 16 11.40 17.29 -17.28
N VAL A 17 11.86 16.34 -16.47
CA VAL A 17 12.54 16.61 -15.20
C VAL A 17 13.97 16.04 -15.17
N PRO A 18 14.86 16.58 -14.31
CA PRO A 18 16.18 16.02 -14.10
C PRO A 18 16.13 14.55 -13.69
N ILE A 19 17.18 13.81 -14.04
CA ILE A 19 17.25 12.34 -13.93
C ILE A 19 16.87 11.84 -12.52
N TYR A 20 17.38 12.47 -11.47
CA TYR A 20 17.14 12.07 -10.08
C TYR A 20 15.68 12.27 -9.59
N LYS A 21 14.86 13.05 -10.32
CA LYS A 21 13.44 13.29 -10.01
C LYS A 21 12.48 12.43 -10.84
N ARG A 22 12.99 11.61 -11.76
CA ARG A 22 12.16 10.94 -12.79
C ARG A 22 11.12 9.99 -12.20
N SER A 23 11.51 9.08 -11.30
CA SER A 23 10.55 8.13 -10.71
C SER A 23 9.47 8.83 -9.89
N LYS A 24 9.84 9.88 -9.13
CA LYS A 24 8.87 10.73 -8.42
C LYS A 24 7.90 11.42 -9.39
N LYS A 25 8.37 11.92 -10.53
CA LYS A 25 7.52 12.52 -11.57
C LYS A 25 6.64 11.47 -12.25
N ALA A 26 7.13 10.25 -12.45
CA ALA A 26 6.38 9.14 -13.03
C ALA A 26 5.15 8.75 -12.18
N VAL A 27 5.30 8.65 -10.85
CA VAL A 27 4.17 8.41 -9.94
C VAL A 27 3.12 9.52 -10.03
N LYS A 28 3.55 10.78 -10.06
CA LYS A 28 2.63 11.93 -10.24
C LYS A 28 1.91 11.87 -11.59
N ALA A 29 2.61 11.51 -12.65
CA ALA A 29 2.03 11.37 -13.99
C ALA A 29 0.97 10.26 -14.05
N VAL A 30 1.17 9.13 -13.35
CA VAL A 30 0.12 8.09 -13.20
C VAL A 30 -1.13 8.67 -12.56
N ARG A 31 -0.99 9.40 -11.44
CA ARG A 31 -2.13 10.04 -10.76
C ARG A 31 -2.88 10.99 -11.70
N GLN A 32 -2.16 11.89 -12.37
CA GLN A 32 -2.74 12.86 -13.30
C GLN A 32 -3.46 12.19 -14.47
N PHE A 33 -2.87 11.13 -15.02
CA PHE A 33 -3.49 10.36 -16.10
C PHE A 33 -4.83 9.76 -15.66
N ILE A 34 -4.88 9.14 -14.48
CA ILE A 34 -6.11 8.53 -13.95
C ILE A 34 -7.16 9.60 -13.63
N MET A 35 -6.78 10.70 -13.00
CA MET A 35 -7.70 11.80 -12.70
C MET A 35 -8.40 12.31 -13.97
N ARG A 36 -7.64 12.52 -15.05
CA ARG A 36 -8.16 12.98 -16.34
C ARG A 36 -9.12 11.99 -17.00
N HIS A 37 -8.81 10.69 -16.96
CA HIS A 37 -9.60 9.68 -17.70
C HIS A 37 -10.80 9.16 -16.92
N MET A 38 -10.73 9.11 -15.59
CA MET A 38 -11.80 8.63 -14.72
C MET A 38 -12.69 9.76 -14.17
N LYS A 39 -12.31 11.03 -14.43
CA LYS A 39 -12.99 12.25 -13.95
C LYS A 39 -13.26 12.18 -12.44
N SER A 40 -12.20 11.92 -11.67
CA SER A 40 -12.24 11.86 -10.21
C SER A 40 -10.97 12.46 -9.65
N GLU A 41 -11.11 13.22 -8.56
CA GLU A 41 -9.99 13.86 -7.86
C GLU A 41 -9.36 12.92 -6.81
N ASN A 42 -10.17 12.01 -6.28
CA ASN A 42 -9.80 11.13 -5.18
C ASN A 42 -9.20 9.80 -5.68
N VAL A 43 -7.93 9.87 -6.08
CA VAL A 43 -7.18 8.73 -6.63
C VAL A 43 -6.26 8.13 -5.56
N VAL A 44 -6.48 6.86 -5.24
CA VAL A 44 -5.63 6.06 -4.35
C VAL A 44 -4.82 5.07 -5.18
N ILE A 45 -3.50 5.23 -5.12
CA ILE A 45 -2.55 4.36 -5.83
C ILE A 45 -2.05 3.30 -4.86
N HIS A 46 -2.22 2.03 -5.22
CA HIS A 46 -1.72 0.91 -4.43
C HIS A 46 -0.18 0.85 -4.46
N SER A 47 0.43 0.33 -3.39
CA SER A 47 1.89 0.25 -3.24
C SER A 47 2.56 -0.51 -4.38
N SER A 48 1.90 -1.56 -4.90
CA SER A 48 2.43 -2.38 -6.01
C SER A 48 2.75 -1.56 -7.27
N VAL A 49 1.98 -0.51 -7.57
CA VAL A 49 2.27 0.39 -8.69
C VAL A 49 3.51 1.22 -8.39
N ASN A 50 3.65 1.72 -7.16
CA ASN A 50 4.80 2.49 -6.73
C ASN A 50 6.08 1.63 -6.77
N GLU A 51 6.06 0.45 -6.16
CA GLU A 51 7.18 -0.49 -6.17
C GLU A 51 7.62 -0.84 -7.59
N TYR A 52 6.67 -1.08 -8.50
CA TYR A 52 6.98 -1.32 -9.91
C TYR A 52 7.67 -0.13 -10.57
N ILE A 53 7.21 1.10 -10.32
CA ILE A 53 7.83 2.32 -10.85
C ILE A 53 9.26 2.50 -10.30
N TRP A 54 9.47 2.18 -9.03
CA TRP A 54 10.75 2.33 -8.34
C TRP A 54 11.69 1.12 -8.51
N SER A 55 11.25 0.03 -9.16
CA SER A 55 12.03 -1.21 -9.34
C SER A 55 13.40 -1.02 -10.01
N ARG A 56 13.56 0.03 -10.83
CA ARG A 56 14.80 0.40 -11.53
C ARG A 56 15.50 1.62 -10.91
N GLY A 57 15.10 2.00 -9.69
CA GLY A 57 15.62 3.16 -8.96
C GLY A 57 15.01 4.51 -9.41
N ALA A 58 15.62 5.61 -8.93
CA ALA A 58 15.11 6.97 -9.15
C ALA A 58 15.30 7.50 -10.59
N LYS A 59 16.34 6.98 -11.28
CA LYS A 59 16.86 7.53 -12.54
C LYS A 59 16.14 7.01 -13.78
N ASN A 60 15.71 5.75 -13.76
CA ASN A 60 15.20 5.02 -14.92
C ASN A 60 13.84 4.36 -14.65
N PRO A 61 12.76 5.13 -14.37
CA PRO A 61 11.43 4.54 -14.24
C PRO A 61 10.98 3.85 -15.54
N PRO A 62 10.12 2.83 -15.47
CA PRO A 62 9.51 2.19 -16.63
C PRO A 62 8.81 3.19 -17.56
N ALA A 63 8.99 3.03 -18.88
CA ALA A 63 8.41 3.93 -19.89
C ALA A 63 6.89 3.79 -20.02
N ARG A 64 6.35 2.60 -19.74
CA ARG A 64 4.92 2.28 -19.77
C ARG A 64 4.56 1.48 -18.52
N VAL A 65 3.39 1.73 -17.95
CA VAL A 65 2.86 0.97 -16.82
C VAL A 65 1.43 0.57 -17.14
N LYS A 66 1.12 -0.72 -17.05
CA LYS A 66 -0.23 -1.24 -17.22
C LYS A 66 -0.90 -1.34 -15.85
N VAL A 67 -2.04 -0.68 -15.68
CA VAL A 67 -2.76 -0.59 -14.41
C VAL A 67 -4.22 -0.93 -14.59
N VAL A 68 -4.83 -1.45 -13.54
CA VAL A 68 -6.27 -1.63 -13.38
C VAL A 68 -6.77 -0.47 -12.52
N ALA A 69 -7.69 0.32 -13.04
CA ALA A 69 -8.36 1.39 -12.32
C ALA A 69 -9.80 1.00 -12.04
N LYS A 70 -10.19 0.97 -10.76
CA LYS A 70 -11.56 0.70 -10.32
C LYS A 70 -12.15 1.96 -9.70
N LYS A 71 -13.34 2.34 -10.14
CA LYS A 71 -14.11 3.46 -9.59
C LYS A 71 -15.27 2.92 -8.78
N GLU A 72 -15.25 3.27 -7.50
CA GLU A 72 -16.30 3.05 -6.49
C GLU A 72 -16.72 4.43 -5.99
N ASP A 73 -17.95 4.81 -6.29
CA ASP A 73 -18.50 6.14 -6.01
C ASP A 73 -17.55 7.26 -6.49
N ASP A 74 -16.96 8.02 -5.56
CA ASP A 74 -16.02 9.11 -5.85
C ASP A 74 -14.55 8.72 -5.77
N LYS A 75 -14.24 7.49 -5.35
CA LYS A 75 -12.88 7.00 -5.13
C LYS A 75 -12.43 6.14 -6.31
N VAL A 76 -11.21 6.38 -6.77
CA VAL A 76 -10.56 5.54 -7.80
C VAL A 76 -9.37 4.84 -7.18
N SER A 77 -9.43 3.49 -7.14
CA SER A 77 -8.31 2.66 -6.74
C SER A 77 -7.50 2.21 -7.97
N VAL A 78 -6.18 2.28 -7.88
CA VAL A 78 -5.26 1.95 -8.98
C VAL A 78 -4.31 0.85 -8.54
N VAL A 79 -4.34 -0.28 -9.23
CA VAL A 79 -3.53 -1.47 -8.94
C VAL A 79 -2.71 -1.85 -10.18
N LEU A 80 -1.51 -2.41 -9.98
CA LEU A 80 -0.67 -2.89 -11.07
C LEU A 80 -1.35 -4.07 -11.78
N PHE A 81 -1.37 -4.07 -13.11
CA PHE A 81 -1.94 -5.16 -13.89
C PHE A 81 -1.16 -6.47 -13.65
N GLY A 82 -1.87 -7.56 -13.36
CA GLY A 82 -1.26 -8.85 -13.04
C GLY A 82 -0.68 -8.93 -11.63
N TYR A 83 -0.85 -7.90 -10.80
CA TYR A 83 -0.57 -8.02 -9.37
C TYR A 83 -1.58 -8.98 -8.75
N LYS A 84 -1.15 -10.22 -8.56
CA LYS A 84 -1.78 -11.11 -7.59
C LYS A 84 -1.28 -10.63 -6.23
N PRO A 85 -2.18 -10.31 -5.26
CA PRO A 85 -1.77 -10.26 -3.88
C PRO A 85 -0.93 -11.52 -3.67
N LYS A 86 0.28 -11.38 -3.11
CA LYS A 86 0.96 -12.58 -2.61
C LYS A 86 -0.01 -13.16 -1.60
N GLU A 87 -0.79 -14.16 -2.01
CA GLU A 87 -1.35 -15.12 -1.08
C GLU A 87 -0.16 -15.47 -0.21
N SER A 88 -0.32 -15.16 1.07
CA SER A 88 0.68 -15.47 2.07
C SER A 88 1.24 -16.84 1.74
N LYS A 89 2.54 -16.93 1.48
CA LYS A 89 3.24 -18.15 1.89
C LYS A 89 2.78 -18.35 3.33
N GLU A 90 2.01 -19.38 3.59
CA GLU A 90 1.63 -19.74 4.95
C GLU A 90 2.92 -19.81 5.78
N ALA A 91 3.11 -18.86 6.68
CA ALA A 91 3.32 -19.05 8.13
C ALA A 91 4.07 -17.86 8.77
N PRO A 92 3.79 -17.51 10.06
CA PRO A 92 2.93 -18.22 11.01
C PRO A 92 1.88 -17.32 11.71
N LYS A 93 0.60 -17.72 11.66
CA LYS A 93 -0.43 -17.33 12.67
C LYS A 93 0.06 -17.62 14.11
N LYS A 94 0.93 -18.64 14.27
CA LYS A 94 1.65 -18.99 15.51
C LYS A 94 2.49 -17.86 16.14
N LYS A 95 3.01 -16.88 15.39
CA LYS A 95 3.76 -15.75 15.97
C LYS A 95 2.84 -14.68 16.56
N ILE A 96 1.64 -14.54 16.03
CA ILE A 96 0.65 -13.57 16.51
C ILE A 96 -0.08 -14.18 17.71
N GLU A 97 -0.49 -15.46 17.64
CA GLU A 97 -1.08 -16.19 18.77
C GLU A 97 -0.13 -16.27 19.97
N LYS A 98 1.18 -16.58 19.77
CA LYS A 98 2.15 -16.54 20.87
C LYS A 98 2.32 -15.14 21.47
N LYS A 99 2.21 -14.08 20.67
CA LYS A 99 2.37 -12.71 21.18
C LYS A 99 1.15 -12.28 22.00
N VAL A 100 -0.05 -12.64 21.54
CA VAL A 100 -1.32 -12.39 22.24
C VAL A 100 -1.40 -13.22 23.53
N GLU A 101 -1.01 -14.51 23.52
CA GLU A 101 -1.02 -15.35 24.73
C GLU A 101 0.02 -14.88 25.77
N THR A 102 1.15 -14.31 25.32
CA THR A 102 2.17 -13.74 26.22
C THR A 102 1.72 -12.40 26.80
N GLU A 103 1.00 -11.56 26.04
CA GLU A 103 0.40 -10.32 26.52
C GLU A 103 -0.76 -10.58 27.48
N GLU A 104 -1.64 -11.55 27.21
CA GLU A 104 -2.73 -11.94 28.11
C GLU A 104 -2.21 -12.56 29.42
N LYS A 105 -1.18 -13.42 29.38
CA LYS A 105 -0.54 -13.94 30.60
C LYS A 105 0.15 -12.83 31.40
N LYS A 106 0.69 -11.79 30.74
CA LYS A 106 1.23 -10.61 31.43
C LYS A 106 0.15 -9.78 32.08
N MET A 107 -0.96 -9.52 31.39
CA MET A 107 -2.09 -8.75 31.91
C MET A 107 -2.76 -9.43 33.11
N LYS A 108 -3.03 -10.75 33.01
CA LYS A 108 -3.58 -11.53 34.12
C LYS A 108 -2.65 -11.59 35.33
N LYS A 109 -1.34 -11.68 35.11
CA LYS A 109 -0.34 -11.66 36.20
C LYS A 109 -0.18 -10.27 36.84
N SER A 110 -0.49 -9.20 36.12
CA SER A 110 -0.53 -7.84 36.70
C SER A 110 -1.81 -7.56 37.48
N GLU A 111 -2.96 -8.10 37.06
CA GLU A 111 -4.22 -8.00 37.82
C GLU A 111 -4.16 -8.82 39.12
N GLU A 112 -3.69 -10.08 39.05
CA GLU A 112 -3.58 -10.94 40.23
C GLU A 112 -2.55 -10.44 41.28
N LYS A 113 -1.58 -9.62 40.84
CA LYS A 113 -0.66 -8.91 41.75
C LYS A 113 -1.29 -7.69 42.40
N LYS A 114 -2.13 -6.93 41.69
CA LYS A 114 -2.88 -5.80 42.26
C LYS A 114 -3.90 -6.26 43.30
N ASP A 115 -4.64 -7.34 43.03
CA ASP A 115 -5.62 -7.90 43.97
C ASP A 115 -4.97 -8.46 45.26
N LYS A 116 -3.72 -8.94 45.20
CA LYS A 116 -2.98 -9.40 46.39
C LYS A 116 -2.37 -8.27 47.20
N GLU A 117 -2.13 -7.11 46.59
CA GLU A 117 -1.56 -5.93 47.25
C GLU A 117 -2.65 -5.12 47.96
N GLU A 118 -3.86 -5.05 47.41
CA GLU A 118 -5.03 -4.46 48.09
C GLU A 118 -5.52 -5.28 49.30
N LYS A 119 -5.38 -6.61 49.27
CA LYS A 119 -5.74 -7.49 50.41
C LYS A 119 -4.73 -7.51 51.56
N LYS A 120 -3.56 -6.88 51.43
CA LYS A 120 -2.54 -6.80 52.49
C LYS A 120 -2.53 -5.48 53.27
N ASN A 121 -3.27 -4.47 52.79
CA ASN A 121 -3.37 -3.15 53.42
C ASN A 121 -4.76 -2.89 54.03
N GLY A 122 -5.56 -3.93 54.26
CA GLY A 122 -6.82 -3.91 54.99
C GLY A 122 -6.74 -4.72 56.27
#